data_AF-A0A842UIE5-F1
#
_entry.id   AF-A0A842UIE5-F1
#
_cell.length_a   1.000
_cell.length_b   1.000
_cell.length_c   1.000
_cell.angle_alpha   90.00
_cell.angle_beta   90.00
_cell.angle_gamma   90.00
#
_symmetry.space_group_name_H-M   'P 1'
#
loop_
_entity.id
_entity.type
_entity.pdbx_description
1 polymer ?
#
loop_
_entity_poly.entity_id
_entity_poly.type
_entity_poly.pdbx_seq_one_letter_code
_entity_poly.pdbx_strand_id
1 'polypeptide(L)'
;MADKKYIALFKQAGEGCDYTIACGWKWSWLKAENLFSAIDESKEIIRELGDGEDILQEMTVLEFSNSIDIDIDDVLQKARNEETLKKEAAEEEAERAEFARLKEKYER
;
A
#
# COMPACT_ATOMS: atom_id res chain seq x y z
N MET A 1 -1.58 -5.34 -28.31
CA MET A 1 -0.38 -4.73 -27.71
C MET A 1 -0.81 -4.28 -26.33
N ALA A 2 -0.05 -4.57 -25.27
CA ALA A 2 -0.41 -4.05 -23.96
C ALA A 2 -0.26 -2.53 -23.97
N ASP A 3 -1.28 -1.79 -23.51
CA ASP A 3 -1.20 -0.34 -23.37
C ASP A 3 -0.13 -0.03 -22.34
N LYS A 4 1.01 0.48 -22.82
CA LYS A 4 2.09 0.92 -21.94
C LYS A 4 1.60 2.12 -21.15
N LYS A 5 1.83 2.09 -19.84
CA LYS A 5 1.52 3.22 -18.97
C LYS A 5 2.80 3.79 -18.41
N TYR A 6 2.78 5.10 -18.22
CA TYR A 6 3.91 5.86 -17.74
C TYR A 6 3.52 6.59 -16.45
N ILE A 7 4.41 6.54 -15.46
CA ILE A 7 4.27 7.29 -14.21
C ILE A 7 5.53 8.13 -13.99
N ALA A 8 5.36 9.38 -13.61
CA ALA A 8 6.43 10.17 -13.02
C ALA A 8 6.40 9.98 -11.50
N LEU A 9 7.53 9.57 -10.93
CA LEU A 9 7.75 9.38 -9.50
C LEU A 9 8.70 10.48 -9.02
N PHE A 10 8.22 11.34 -8.12
CA PHE A 10 8.92 12.52 -7.63
C PHE A 10 9.37 12.32 -6.18
N LYS A 11 10.58 12.75 -5.87
CA LYS A 11 11.09 12.86 -4.51
C LYS A 11 11.14 14.33 -4.07
N GLN A 12 10.46 14.70 -2.99
CA GLN A 12 10.55 16.04 -2.41
C GLN A 12 11.77 16.16 -1.47
N ALA A 13 12.40 17.34 -1.44
CA ALA A 13 13.48 17.65 -0.51
C ALA A 13 12.93 18.19 0.82
N GLY A 14 13.21 17.48 1.91
CA GLY A 14 12.87 17.91 3.27
C GLY A 14 12.98 16.76 4.29
N GLU A 15 13.60 17.03 5.45
CA GLU A 15 13.52 16.17 6.63
C GLU A 15 12.28 16.55 7.42
N GLY A 16 11.15 15.91 7.14
CA GLY A 16 9.96 16.14 7.94
C GLY A 16 8.73 15.52 7.34
N CYS A 17 8.42 14.29 7.76
CA CYS A 17 7.08 13.95 8.22
C CYS A 17 7.09 12.57 8.89
N ASP A 18 6.28 12.46 9.94
CA ASP A 18 6.15 11.28 10.79
C ASP A 18 5.94 9.98 10.00
N TYR A 19 6.59 8.94 10.50
CA TYR A 19 6.82 7.56 10.03
C TYR A 19 5.63 6.72 9.53
N THR A 20 4.55 7.31 9.03
CA THR A 20 3.26 6.60 8.87
C THR A 20 2.82 6.45 7.40
N ILE A 21 3.14 7.36 6.47
CA ILE A 21 2.79 7.22 5.05
C ILE A 21 3.87 7.91 4.20
N ALA A 22 4.68 7.13 3.48
CA ALA A 22 5.60 7.53 2.38
C ALA A 22 5.87 9.03 2.22
N CYS A 23 6.48 9.65 3.22
CA CYS A 23 6.84 11.06 3.15
C CYS A 23 8.11 11.18 2.32
N GLY A 24 7.95 11.78 1.15
CA GLY A 24 9.04 12.04 0.22
C GLY A 24 8.71 11.65 -1.21
N TRP A 25 7.89 10.63 -1.45
CA TRP A 25 7.59 10.15 -2.80
C TRP A 25 6.16 10.42 -3.22
N LYS A 26 5.99 11.26 -4.24
CA LYS A 26 4.71 11.49 -4.94
C LYS A 26 4.77 10.84 -6.31
N TRP A 27 3.64 10.44 -6.86
CA TRP A 27 3.60 9.90 -8.21
C TRP A 27 2.43 10.49 -8.99
N SER A 28 2.58 10.59 -10.32
CA SER A 28 1.54 11.07 -11.23
C SER A 28 1.53 10.25 -12.51
N TRP A 29 0.33 9.96 -13.01
CA TRP A 29 0.15 9.36 -14.33
C TRP A 29 0.55 10.35 -15.42
N LEU A 30 1.28 9.85 -16.42
CA LEU A 30 1.64 10.59 -17.63
C LEU A 30 0.70 10.18 -18.77
N LYS A 31 0.30 11.14 -19.60
CA LYS A 31 -0.56 10.91 -20.78
C LYS A 31 0.25 10.50 -22.03
N ALA A 32 1.52 10.18 -21.85
CA ALA A 32 2.44 9.78 -22.90
C ALA A 32 2.11 8.42 -23.55
N GLU A 33 2.31 8.35 -24.87
CA GLU A 33 2.15 7.12 -25.67
C GLU A 33 3.45 6.32 -25.80
N ASN A 34 4.58 6.98 -25.52
CA ASN A 34 5.91 6.39 -25.59
C ASN A 34 6.88 7.08 -24.63
N LEU A 35 8.04 6.46 -24.41
CA LEU A 35 9.05 6.96 -23.47
C LEU A 35 9.53 8.38 -23.79
N PHE A 36 9.67 8.75 -25.06
CA PHE A 36 10.11 10.10 -25.43
C PHE A 36 9.07 11.16 -25.04
N SER A 37 7.80 10.91 -25.35
CA SER A 37 6.70 11.77 -24.90
C SER A 37 6.59 11.83 -23.37
N ALA A 38 6.85 10.72 -22.68
CA ALA A 38 6.82 10.66 -21.21
C ALA A 38 7.91 11.52 -20.59
N ILE A 39 9.12 11.49 -21.18
CA ILE A 39 10.24 12.32 -20.75
C ILE A 39 9.92 13.81 -20.95
N ASP A 40 9.32 14.18 -22.08
CA ASP A 40 9.00 15.58 -22.37
C ASP A 40 7.89 16.11 -21.45
N GLU A 41 6.80 15.36 -21.25
CA GLU A 41 5.75 15.68 -20.27
C GLU A 41 6.33 15.82 -18.86
N SER A 42 7.26 14.94 -18.48
CA SER A 42 7.89 15.02 -17.15
C SER A 42 8.77 16.25 -16.96
N LYS A 43 9.42 16.75 -18.04
CA LYS A 43 10.16 18.03 -17.98
C LYS A 43 9.23 19.22 -17.80
N GLU A 44 8.04 19.18 -18.39
CA GLU A 44 7.01 20.22 -18.19
C GLU A 44 6.55 20.23 -16.73
N ILE A 45 6.27 19.06 -16.15
CA ILE A 45 5.92 18.95 -14.73
C ILE A 45 7.03 19.50 -13.82
N ILE A 46 8.30 19.24 -14.12
CA ILE A 46 9.42 19.84 -13.37
C ILE A 46 9.39 21.37 -13.44
N ARG A 47 9.12 21.94 -14.61
CA ARG A 47 9.07 23.40 -14.78
C ARG A 47 7.91 24.02 -14.00
N GLU A 48 6.76 23.36 -13.99
CA GLU A 48 5.58 23.81 -13.23
C GLU A 48 5.80 23.73 -11.72
N LEU A 49 6.42 22.65 -11.24
CA LEU A 49 6.65 22.42 -9.81
C LEU A 49 7.87 23.19 -9.28
N GLY A 50 8.91 23.33 -10.09
CA GLY A 50 10.15 24.02 -9.71
C GLY A 50 10.06 25.53 -9.59
N ASP A 51 8.95 26.12 -10.07
CA ASP A 51 8.61 27.55 -9.84
C ASP A 51 7.85 27.76 -8.52
N GLY A 52 7.53 26.67 -7.78
CA GLY A 52 6.91 26.69 -6.46
C GLY A 52 7.90 26.45 -5.30
N GLU A 53 7.44 26.66 -4.06
CA GLU A 53 8.23 26.45 -2.83
C GLU A 53 8.62 24.97 -2.55
N ASP A 54 8.07 24.02 -3.32
CA ASP A 54 8.37 22.59 -3.22
C ASP A 54 9.67 22.25 -3.95
N ILE A 55 10.79 22.15 -3.22
CA ILE A 55 12.08 21.75 -3.78
C ILE A 55 12.02 20.26 -4.18
N LEU A 56 11.86 19.98 -5.47
CA LEU A 56 12.01 18.62 -6.02
C LEU A 56 13.49 18.20 -5.93
N GLN A 57 13.75 17.01 -5.37
CA GLN A 57 15.08 16.42 -5.27
C GLN A 57 15.39 15.49 -6.44
N GLU A 58 14.43 14.65 -6.81
CA GLU A 58 14.63 13.58 -7.79
C GLU A 58 13.33 13.30 -8.54
N MET A 59 13.43 12.90 -9.81
CA MET A 59 12.30 12.42 -10.58
C MET A 59 12.70 11.22 -11.42
N THR A 60 11.91 10.16 -11.36
CA THR A 60 12.08 8.94 -12.16
C THR A 60 10.84 8.69 -13.01
N VAL A 61 11.03 8.46 -14.31
CA VAL A 61 9.95 8.02 -15.21
C VAL A 61 9.92 6.50 -15.24
N LEU A 62 8.78 5.92 -14.89
CA LEU A 62 8.56 4.49 -14.87
C LEU A 62 7.66 4.09 -16.05
N GLU A 63 8.10 3.10 -16.82
CA GLU A 63 7.28 2.41 -17.83
C GLU A 63 6.85 1.06 -17.27
N PHE A 64 5.56 0.75 -17.35
CA PHE A 64 5.08 -0.60 -17.04
C PHE A 64 4.01 -1.05 -18.01
N SER A 65 3.96 -2.37 -18.18
CA SER A 65 3.07 -3.04 -19.11
C SER A 65 1.72 -3.42 -18.48
N ASN A 66 1.67 -3.61 -17.16
CA ASN A 66 0.50 -4.12 -16.44
C ASN A 66 0.30 -3.38 -15.11
N SER A 67 -0.96 -3.23 -14.72
CA SER A 67 -1.38 -2.78 -13.39
C SER A 67 -2.33 -3.80 -12.78
N ILE A 68 -2.22 -4.04 -11.49
CA ILE A 68 -3.15 -4.88 -10.72
C ILE A 68 -3.72 -4.01 -9.61
N ASP A 69 -5.04 -3.88 -9.59
CA ASP A 69 -5.73 -3.21 -8.51
C ASP A 69 -5.92 -4.19 -7.36
N ILE A 70 -5.47 -3.80 -6.17
CA ILE A 70 -5.63 -4.58 -4.94
C ILE A 70 -6.74 -3.91 -4.14
N ASP A 71 -7.79 -4.68 -3.85
CA ASP A 71 -8.86 -4.25 -2.96
C ASP A 71 -8.36 -4.29 -1.51
N ILE A 72 -8.07 -3.10 -0.97
CA ILE A 72 -7.54 -2.94 0.39
C ILE A 72 -8.59 -3.38 1.42
N ASP A 73 -9.87 -3.11 1.16
CA ASP A 73 -10.94 -3.43 2.11
C ASP A 73 -11.13 -4.94 2.22
N ASP A 74 -11.09 -5.67 1.09
CA ASP A 74 -11.11 -7.13 1.07
C ASP A 74 -9.91 -7.72 1.83
N VAL A 75 -8.71 -7.20 1.60
CA VAL A 75 -7.50 -7.65 2.30
C VAL A 75 -7.62 -7.45 3.81
N LEU A 76 -8.05 -6.26 4.25
CA LEU A 76 -8.20 -5.96 5.67
C LEU A 76 -9.34 -6.77 6.31
N GLN A 77 -10.45 -6.99 5.60
CA GLN A 77 -11.56 -7.78 6.09
C GLN A 77 -11.16 -9.25 6.26
N LYS A 78 -10.45 -9.84 5.29
CA LYS A 78 -9.91 -11.20 5.41
C LYS A 78 -8.98 -11.35 6.60
N ALA A 79 -8.06 -10.39 6.81
CA ALA A 79 -7.15 -10.41 7.95
C ALA A 79 -7.91 -10.38 9.30
N ARG A 80 -8.94 -9.53 9.43
CA ARG A 80 -9.78 -9.47 10.64
C ARG A 80 -10.55 -10.77 10.87
N ASN A 81 -11.14 -11.35 9.83
CA ASN A 81 -11.89 -12.59 9.93
C ASN A 81 -10.99 -13.75 10.36
N GLU A 82 -9.78 -13.84 9.82
CA GLU A 82 -8.79 -14.84 10.24
C GLU A 82 -8.40 -14.68 11.71
N GLU A 83 -8.27 -13.44 12.20
CA GLU A 83 -8.00 -13.19 13.61
C GLU A 83 -9.17 -13.61 14.51
N THR A 84 -10.40 -13.29 14.12
CA THR A 84 -11.61 -13.71 14.84
C THR A 84 -11.71 -15.23 14.91
N LEU A 85 -11.54 -15.93 13.79
CA LEU A 85 -11.59 -17.40 13.75
C LEU A 85 -10.51 -18.03 14.65
N LYS A 86 -9.32 -17.44 14.72
CA LYS A 86 -8.26 -17.89 15.63
C LYS A 86 -8.65 -17.70 17.10
N LYS A 87 -9.31 -16.58 17.45
CA LYS A 87 -9.78 -16.33 18.81
C LYS A 87 -10.89 -17.30 19.20
N GLU A 88 -11.89 -17.49 18.35
CA GLU A 88 -12.99 -18.42 18.59
C GLU A 88 -12.48 -19.86 18.78
N ALA A 89 -11.52 -20.30 17.96
CA ALA A 89 -10.91 -21.62 18.11
C ALA A 89 -10.15 -21.78 19.45
N ALA A 90 -9.45 -20.74 19.90
CA ALA A 90 -8.74 -20.74 21.18
C ALA A 90 -9.69 -20.74 22.38
N GLU A 91 -10.81 -20.00 22.29
CA GLU A 91 -11.87 -19.99 23.29
C GLU A 91 -12.55 -21.36 23.40
N GLU A 92 -12.90 -21.98 22.27
CA GLU A 92 -13.49 -23.32 22.26
C GLU A 92 -12.55 -24.38 22.87
N GLU A 93 -11.23 -24.29 22.57
CA GLU A 93 -10.24 -25.18 23.17
C GLU A 93 -10.14 -24.97 24.70
N ALA A 94 -10.18 -23.72 25.17
CA ALA A 94 -10.17 -23.39 26.58
C ALA A 94 -11.44 -23.88 27.30
N GLU A 95 -12.62 -23.71 26.70
CA GLU A 95 -13.89 -24.20 27.25
C GLU A 95 -13.91 -25.73 27.34
N ARG A 96 -13.42 -26.44 26.31
CA ARG A 96 -13.30 -27.90 26.34
C ARG A 96 -12.36 -28.37 27.44
N ALA A 97 -11.23 -27.69 27.64
CA ALA A 97 -10.29 -28.00 28.71
C ALA A 97 -10.89 -27.77 30.10
N GLU A 98 -11.63 -26.68 30.28
CA GLU A 98 -12.32 -26.39 31.54
C GLU A 98 -13.45 -27.39 31.82
N PHE A 99 -14.24 -27.74 30.80
CA PHE A 99 -15.29 -28.76 30.92
C PHE A 99 -14.70 -30.11 31.34
N ALA A 100 -13.59 -30.54 30.73
CA ALA A 100 -12.91 -31.78 31.10
C ALA A 100 -12.45 -31.76 32.57
N ARG A 101 -11.85 -30.65 33.03
CA ARG A 101 -11.43 -30.45 34.42
C ARG A 101 -12.61 -30.52 35.39
N LEU A 102 -13.72 -29.86 35.07
CA LEU A 102 -14.91 -29.83 35.93
C LEU A 102 -15.56 -31.21 36.00
N LYS A 103 -15.67 -31.91 34.86
CA LYS A 103 -16.19 -33.28 34.80
C LYS A 103 -15.39 -34.22 35.70
N GLU A 104 -14.06 -34.19 35.61
CA GLU A 104 -13.18 -35.00 36.47
C GLU A 104 -13.34 -34.65 37.96
N LYS A 105 -13.55 -33.38 38.29
CA LYS A 105 -13.70 -32.90 39.66
C LYS A 105 -15.03 -33.29 40.31
N TYR A 106 -16.13 -33.35 39.56
CA TYR A 106 -17.49 -33.52 40.09
C TYR A 106 -18.11 -34.90 39.85
N GLU A 107 -17.52 -35.74 38.98
CA GLU A 107 -17.95 -37.14 38.76
C GLU A 107 -17.18 -38.17 39.63
N ARG A 108 -16.50 -37.71 40.69
CA ARG A 108 -15.78 -38.54 41.66
C ARG A 108 -16.42 -38.46 43.04
#